data_AF-A0A670ZHL7-F1
#
_entry.id   AF-A0A670ZHL7-F1
#
_cell.length_a   1.000
_cell.length_b   1.000
_cell.length_c   1.000
_cell.angle_alpha   90.00
_cell.angle_beta   90.00
_cell.angle_gamma   90.00
#
_symmetry.space_group_name_H-M   'P 1'
#
loop_
_entity.id
_entity.type
_entity.pdbx_description
1 polymer ?
#
loop_
_entity_poly.entity_id
_entity_poly.type
_entity_poly.pdbx_seq_one_letter_code
_entity_poly.pdbx_strand_id
1 'polypeptide(L)'
;MLCRWHLPPSRLAKMNPNMSSRCWKCKSTEGTFFHTWWSCKTTQKFWQKIRKWLEEITKEQIDYKPEFFLNLNIMEKRSRLDMT
;
A
#
# COMPACT_ATOMS: atom_id res chain seq x y z
N MET A 1 3.45 0.59 -9.32
CA MET A 1 4.58 -0.35 -9.18
C MET A 1 5.18 -0.38 -7.74
N LEU A 2 4.42 -0.51 -6.65
CA LEU A 2 5.02 -0.62 -5.28
C LEU A 2 5.36 -2.07 -4.89
N CYS A 3 4.50 -3.02 -5.25
CA CYS A 3 4.66 -4.44 -4.90
C CYS A 3 5.88 -5.13 -5.53
N ARG A 4 6.42 -4.55 -6.61
CA ARG A 4 7.53 -5.14 -7.40
C ARG A 4 8.91 -4.69 -6.89
N TRP A 5 9.01 -3.49 -6.32
CA TRP A 5 10.27 -2.92 -5.86
C TRP A 5 10.45 -3.02 -4.33
N HIS A 6 9.37 -3.16 -3.57
CA HIS A 6 9.45 -3.28 -2.11
C HIS A 6 9.31 -4.72 -1.63
N LEU A 7 10.40 -5.25 -1.06
CA LEU A 7 10.39 -6.52 -0.36
C LEU A 7 9.76 -6.33 1.04
N PRO A 8 8.72 -7.10 1.40
CA PRO A 8 8.12 -7.03 2.72
C PRO A 8 9.06 -7.64 3.79
N PRO A 9 9.02 -7.15 5.05
CA PRO A 9 9.80 -7.70 6.16
C PRO A 9 9.69 -9.23 6.31
N SER A 10 8.53 -9.82 6.04
CA SER A 10 8.35 -11.27 6.08
C SER A 10 9.17 -12.04 5.03
N ARG A 11 9.42 -11.45 3.85
CA ARG A 11 10.35 -12.03 2.87
C ARG A 11 11.80 -11.77 3.23
N LEU A 12 12.12 -10.59 3.75
CA LEU A 12 13.49 -10.26 4.14
C LEU A 12 13.99 -11.15 5.28
N ALA A 13 13.14 -11.45 6.26
CA ALA A 13 13.47 -12.37 7.35
C ALA A 13 13.74 -13.82 6.87
N LYS A 14 13.20 -14.23 5.72
CA LYS A 14 13.50 -15.53 5.09
C LYS A 14 14.85 -15.53 4.39
N MET A 15 15.31 -14.38 3.90
CA MET A 15 16.60 -14.23 3.23
C MET A 15 17.74 -14.00 4.24
N ASN A 16 17.45 -13.30 5.34
CA ASN A 16 18.41 -13.03 6.40
C ASN A 16 17.79 -13.36 7.78
N PRO A 17 18.20 -14.46 8.42
CA PRO A 17 17.65 -14.91 9.71
C PRO A 17 17.80 -13.89 10.85
N ASN A 18 18.77 -12.99 10.75
CA ASN A 18 19.00 -11.95 11.77
C ASN A 18 17.98 -10.81 11.68
N MET A 19 17.16 -10.77 10.62
CA MET A 19 16.15 -9.74 10.45
C MET A 19 14.79 -10.18 11.01
N SER A 20 14.14 -9.28 11.76
CA SER A 20 12.79 -9.52 12.26
C SER A 20 11.75 -9.53 11.13
N SER A 21 10.89 -10.55 11.10
CA SER A 21 9.73 -10.64 10.19
C SER A 21 8.61 -9.64 10.52
N ARG A 22 8.69 -8.98 11.68
CA ARG A 22 7.68 -8.02 12.15
C ARG A 22 7.69 -6.74 11.31
N CYS A 23 6.51 -6.13 11.20
CA CYS A 23 6.32 -4.85 10.54
C CYS A 23 7.17 -3.76 11.19
N TRP A 24 8.02 -3.10 10.40
CA TRP A 24 8.84 -1.98 10.83
C TRP A 24 8.07 -0.76 11.39
N LYS A 25 6.80 -0.58 11.01
CA LYS A 25 5.96 0.56 11.46
C LYS A 25 5.31 0.33 12.82
N CYS A 26 4.71 -0.85 13.04
CA CYS A 26 3.98 -1.15 14.28
C CYS A 26 4.73 -2.10 15.23
N LYS A 27 5.78 -2.77 14.74
CA LYS A 27 6.63 -3.76 15.45
C LYS A 27 5.86 -4.89 16.15
N SER A 28 4.57 -5.06 15.88
CA SER A 28 3.68 -5.97 16.62
C SER A 28 3.20 -7.17 15.80
N THR A 29 2.95 -6.97 14.50
CA THR A 29 2.39 -7.97 13.58
C THR A 29 3.38 -8.28 12.48
N GLU A 30 3.22 -9.43 11.81
CA GLU A 30 4.09 -9.80 10.69
C GLU A 30 4.03 -8.74 9.58
N GLY A 31 5.20 -8.30 9.13
CA GLY A 31 5.35 -7.29 8.08
C GLY A 31 5.13 -7.90 6.71
N THR A 32 3.89 -8.28 6.40
CA THR A 32 3.49 -8.58 5.02
C THR A 32 3.39 -7.29 4.22
N PHE A 33 3.39 -7.39 2.89
CA PHE A 33 3.25 -6.21 2.02
C PHE A 33 1.93 -5.46 2.30
N PHE A 34 0.82 -6.21 2.32
CA PHE A 34 -0.50 -5.65 2.60
C PHE A 34 -0.59 -5.05 4.00
N HIS A 35 -0.01 -5.71 5.01
CA HIS A 35 0.00 -5.15 6.35
C HIS A 35 0.79 -3.84 6.40
N THR A 36 2.00 -3.84 5.86
CA THR A 36 2.91 -2.69 5.92
C THR A 36 2.32 -1.45 5.24
N TRP A 37 1.66 -1.63 4.10
CA TRP A 37 1.20 -0.53 3.24
C TRP A 37 -0.30 -0.21 3.36
N TRP A 38 -1.10 -1.06 4.00
CA TRP A 38 -2.54 -0.84 4.15
C TRP A 38 -3.06 -1.10 5.56
N SER A 39 -3.04 -2.36 6.03
CA SER A 39 -3.76 -2.73 7.26
C SER A 39 -3.05 -2.33 8.56
N CYS A 40 -1.78 -1.91 8.48
CA CYS A 40 -1.06 -1.37 9.63
C CYS A 40 -1.71 -0.07 10.12
N LYS A 41 -2.01 0.01 11.42
CA LYS A 41 -2.65 1.18 12.06
C LYS A 41 -1.93 2.50 11.75
N THR A 42 -0.59 2.50 11.79
CA THR A 42 0.22 3.68 11.45
C THR A 42 0.01 4.12 10.01
N THR A 43 -0.10 3.14 9.09
CA THR A 43 -0.29 3.38 7.67
C THR A 43 -1.72 3.84 7.36
N GLN A 44 -2.72 3.26 8.02
CA GLN A 44 -4.11 3.73 7.90
C GLN A 44 -4.25 5.19 8.32
N LYS A 45 -3.66 5.57 9.47
CA LYS A 45 -3.66 6.97 9.92
C LYS A 45 -3.01 7.92 8.91
N PHE A 46 -1.95 7.46 8.24
CA PHE A 46 -1.30 8.22 7.17
C PHE A 46 -2.23 8.38 5.97
N TRP A 47 -2.79 7.29 5.45
CA TRP A 47 -3.67 7.34 4.28
C TRP A 47 -4.97 8.12 4.52
N GLN A 48 -5.51 8.09 5.73
CA GLN A 48 -6.66 8.93 6.09
C GLN A 48 -6.35 10.41 5.99
N LYS A 49 -5.14 10.84 6.42
CA LYS A 49 -4.72 12.24 6.28
C LYS A 49 -4.55 12.63 4.82
N ILE A 50 -3.92 11.77 4.02
CA ILE A 50 -3.72 12.00 2.58
C ILE A 50 -5.07 12.05 1.86
N ARG A 51 -5.99 11.13 2.17
CA ARG A 51 -7.36 11.15 1.65
C ARG A 51 -8.04 12.48 1.95
N LYS A 52 -8.04 12.92 3.21
CA LYS A 52 -8.67 14.19 3.59
C LYS A 52 -8.06 15.38 2.83
N TRP A 53 -6.74 15.42 2.72
CA TRP A 53 -6.03 16.43 1.93
C TRP A 53 -6.44 16.41 0.45
N LEU A 54 -6.56 15.22 -0.15
CA LEU A 54 -6.97 15.09 -1.54
C LEU A 54 -8.44 15.50 -1.74
N GLU A 55 -9.33 15.12 -0.83
CA GLU A 55 -10.74 15.54 -0.86
C GLU A 55 -10.88 17.07 -0.75
N GLU A 56 -10.05 17.72 0.07
CA GLU A 56 -10.00 19.19 0.21
C GLU A 56 -9.54 19.87 -1.09
N ILE A 57 -8.53 19.32 -1.78
CA ILE A 57 -7.98 19.89 -3.02
C ILE A 57 -8.89 19.64 -4.23
N THR A 58 -9.33 18.40 -4.40
CA THR A 58 -10.10 17.97 -5.57
C THR A 58 -11.59 18.33 -5.43
N LYS A 59 -12.07 18.59 -4.21
CA LYS A 59 -13.49 18.78 -3.87
C LYS A 59 -14.37 17.58 -4.23
N GLU A 60 -13.77 16.40 -4.36
CA GLU A 60 -14.44 15.14 -4.66
C GLU A 60 -14.22 14.17 -3.51
N GLN A 61 -15.21 13.31 -3.26
CA GLN A 61 -15.07 12.23 -2.27
C GLN A 61 -14.28 11.07 -2.86
N ILE A 62 -13.17 10.71 -2.21
CA ILE A 62 -12.30 9.63 -2.67
C ILE A 62 -12.60 8.37 -1.87
N ASP A 63 -12.91 7.28 -2.57
CA ASP A 63 -13.19 6.01 -1.93
C ASP A 63 -11.92 5.45 -1.24
N TYR A 64 -12.07 5.02 0.02
CA TYR A 64 -10.96 4.48 0.82
C TYR A 64 -10.74 3.00 0.54
N LYS A 65 -10.43 2.72 -0.72
CA LYS A 65 -10.21 1.39 -1.25
C LYS A 65 -8.72 1.12 -1.39
N PRO A 66 -8.21 -0.03 -0.90
CA PRO A 66 -6.78 -0.38 -1.03
C PRO A 66 -6.31 -0.32 -2.48
N GLU A 67 -7.20 -0.55 -3.45
CA GLU A 67 -6.89 -0.51 -4.87
C GLU A 67 -6.49 0.89 -5.36
N PHE A 68 -6.96 1.97 -4.75
CA PHE A 68 -6.52 3.31 -5.14
C PHE A 68 -5.16 3.68 -4.54
N PHE A 69 -4.89 3.20 -3.32
CA PHE A 69 -3.70 3.60 -2.56
C PHE A 69 -2.51 2.64 -2.68
N LEU A 70 -2.76 1.34 -2.83
CA LEU A 70 -1.74 0.30 -3.00
C LEU A 70 -1.43 0.03 -4.46
N ASN A 71 -2.46 0.09 -5.30
CA ASN A 71 -2.40 -0.26 -6.71
C ASN A 71 -2.04 0.99 -7.53
N LEU A 72 -0.74 1.33 -7.54
CA LEU A 72 -0.16 2.15 -8.62
C LEU A 72 -0.10 1.34 -9.94
N ASN A 73 -1.22 0.75 -10.36
CA ASN A 73 -1.39 -0.04 -11.58
C ASN A 73 -2.50 0.54 -12.48
N ILE A 74 -2.66 1.86 -12.48
CA ILE A 74 -3.45 2.60 -13.49
C ILE A 74 -2.68 2.66 -14.83
N MET A 75 -1.97 1.59 -15.22
CA MET A 75 -1.39 1.46 -16.57
C MET A 75 -1.73 0.12 -17.24
N GLU A 76 -2.50 -0.77 -16.60
CA GLU A 76 -2.95 -2.02 -17.23
C GLU A 76 -4.49 -2.16 -17.31
N LYS A 77 -5.19 -1.03 -17.27
CA LYS A 77 -6.59 -0.94 -17.76
C LYS A 77 -6.77 0.21 -18.76
N ARG A 78 -5.72 0.56 -19.49
CA ARG A 78 -5.79 1.39 -20.71
C ARG A 78 -5.23 0.61 -21.91
N SER A 79 -5.68 -0.63 -22.07
CA SER A 79 -5.43 -1.44 -23.28
C SER A 79 -6.57 -2.43 -23.58
N ARG A 80 -7.75 -2.24 -22.99
CA ARG A 80 -8.97 -3.03 -23.29
C ARG A 80 -10.26 -2.19 -23.31
N LEU A 81 -10.16 -0.93 -23.72
CA LEU A 81 -11.32 -0.17 -24.24
C LEU A 81 -11.06 0.43 -25.63
N ASP A 82 -9.89 0.18 -26.21
CA ASP A 82 -9.63 0.42 -27.64
C ASP A 82 -9.73 -0.93 -28.37
N MET A 83 -10.89 -1.56 -28.26
CA MET A 83 -11.30 -2.62 -29.18
C MET A 83 -12.44 -2.03 -30.01
N THR A 84 -12.04 -1.28 -31.04
CA THR A 84 -12.77 -1.18 -32.31
C THR A 84 -13.12 -2.57 -32.82
#